data_AF-A0A1I4M0G9-F1
#
_entry.id   AF-A0A1I4M0G9-F1
#
_cell.length_a   1.000
_cell.length_b   1.000
_cell.length_c   1.000
_cell.angle_alpha   90.00
_cell.angle_beta   90.00
_cell.angle_gamma   90.00
#
_symmetry.space_group_name_H-M   'P 1'
#
loop_
_entity.id
_entity.type
_entity.pdbx_description
1 polymer ?
#
loop_
_entity_poly.entity_id
_entity_poly.type
_entity_poly.pdbx_seq_one_letter_code
_entity_poly.pdbx_strand_id
1 'polypeptide(L)'
;MLHNASAQILALWEQGVGRHPLDRALLLLQGMQPDMTLSALADMVIGQRDQMLLTLRARLFGRELPGYVDCPECKTRLEFVFDIDAFRSEIQCVPIDVDGIRIRQPTSRDLASVINIAEPDRAAYHLAQRCCSLIEKQGMVDELPALSATELAKIEASLAEIDAATDIVLNFACDQCGHAWQTAFDINDYLWREIEKHASQLLNQIHTLARAYGWNEPEILALSEVRRLAYLERVWG
;
A
#
# COMPACT_ATOMS: atom_id res chain seq x y z
N MET A 1 -6.60 -5.66 22.61
CA MET A 1 -6.87 -4.25 23.00
C MET A 1 -5.54 -3.50 22.96
N LEU A 2 -5.37 -2.61 21.99
CA LEU A 2 -4.11 -1.89 21.72
C LEU A 2 -3.78 -0.96 22.89
N HIS A 3 -2.89 -1.38 23.79
CA HIS A 3 -2.56 -0.61 25.00
C HIS A 3 -1.76 0.68 24.72
N ASN A 4 -1.34 0.97 23.48
CA ASN A 4 -0.86 2.30 23.08
C ASN A 4 -0.80 2.46 21.54
N ALA A 5 -1.94 2.72 20.88
CA ALA A 5 -1.98 2.89 19.42
C ALA A 5 -1.08 4.06 18.94
N SER A 6 -0.99 5.15 19.72
CA SER A 6 -0.13 6.30 19.42
C SER A 6 1.36 5.96 19.41
N ALA A 7 1.86 5.27 20.44
CA ALA A 7 3.27 4.83 20.49
C ALA A 7 3.60 3.83 19.37
N GLN A 8 2.66 2.95 19.02
CA GLN A 8 2.84 2.00 17.93
C GLN A 8 2.94 2.70 16.57
N ILE A 9 2.10 3.71 16.30
CA ILE A 9 2.19 4.51 15.06
C ILE A 9 3.54 5.22 14.98
N LEU A 10 4.04 5.80 16.08
CA LEU A 10 5.38 6.43 16.09
C LEU A 10 6.49 5.43 15.81
N ALA A 11 6.46 4.25 16.44
CA ALA A 11 7.46 3.21 16.22
C ALA A 11 7.46 2.71 14.76
N LEU A 12 6.27 2.53 14.16
CA LEU A 12 6.15 2.15 12.74
C LEU A 12 6.68 3.25 11.82
N TRP A 13 6.32 4.51 12.08
CA TRP A 13 6.80 5.64 11.31
C TRP A 13 8.33 5.77 11.38
N GLU A 14 8.91 5.71 12.59
CA GLU A 14 10.35 5.80 12.82
C GLU A 14 11.11 4.69 12.07
N GLN A 15 10.62 3.45 12.13
CA GLN A 15 11.25 2.33 11.43
C GLN A 15 11.11 2.40 9.91
N GLY A 16 10.09 3.09 9.40
CA GLY A 16 9.74 3.11 7.96
C GLY A 16 10.17 4.37 7.20
N VAL A 17 10.49 5.48 7.88
CA VAL A 17 10.78 6.78 7.22
C VAL A 17 11.90 6.68 6.17
N GLY A 18 12.96 5.92 6.46
CA GLY A 18 14.08 5.72 5.54
C GLY A 18 13.92 4.53 4.57
N ARG A 19 12.79 3.81 4.61
CA ARG A 19 12.59 2.59 3.81
C ARG A 19 11.94 2.88 2.46
N HIS A 20 12.18 1.98 1.50
CA HIS A 20 11.46 2.00 0.23
C HIS A 20 9.96 1.70 0.44
N PRO A 21 9.03 2.24 -0.37
CA PRO A 21 7.61 1.91 -0.30
C PRO A 21 7.28 0.42 -0.16
N LEU A 22 7.94 -0.45 -0.94
CA LEU A 22 7.76 -1.91 -0.83
C LEU A 22 8.07 -2.43 0.59
N ASP A 23 9.16 -1.97 1.21
CA ASP A 23 9.56 -2.41 2.55
C ASP A 23 8.66 -1.81 3.63
N ARG A 24 8.09 -0.62 3.40
CA ARG A 24 7.09 -0.01 4.28
C ARG A 24 5.84 -0.87 4.33
N ALA A 25 5.33 -1.36 3.20
CA ALA A 25 4.19 -2.28 3.16
C ALA A 25 4.42 -3.50 4.08
N LEU A 26 5.59 -4.13 3.96
CA LEU A 26 5.94 -5.32 4.74
C LEU A 26 6.11 -4.99 6.23
N LEU A 27 6.72 -3.85 6.56
CA LEU A 27 6.84 -3.35 7.94
C LEU A 27 5.46 -3.16 8.59
N LEU A 28 4.52 -2.51 7.88
CA LEU A 28 3.17 -2.26 8.37
C LEU A 28 2.42 -3.56 8.64
N LEU A 29 2.52 -4.54 7.75
CA LEU A 29 1.89 -5.84 7.93
C LEU A 29 2.53 -6.64 9.07
N GLN A 30 3.87 -6.61 9.20
CA GLN A 30 4.57 -7.29 10.28
C GLN A 30 4.15 -6.76 11.66
N GLY A 31 3.96 -5.45 11.80
CA GLY A 31 3.47 -4.85 13.04
C GLY A 31 2.08 -5.36 13.48
N MET A 32 1.31 -5.94 12.56
CA MET A 32 -0.06 -6.43 12.77
C MET A 32 -0.21 -7.94 12.75
N GLN A 33 0.75 -8.64 12.16
CA GLN A 33 0.82 -10.10 12.13
C GLN A 33 2.19 -10.53 12.67
N PRO A 34 2.44 -10.43 13.99
CA PRO A 34 3.74 -10.74 14.57
C PRO A 34 4.21 -12.17 14.31
N ASP A 35 3.26 -13.08 14.09
CA ASP A 35 3.52 -14.49 13.81
C ASP A 35 4.02 -14.73 12.38
N MET A 36 3.84 -13.77 11.46
CA MET A 36 4.32 -13.86 10.09
C MET A 36 5.75 -13.30 9.98
N THR A 37 6.63 -14.08 9.35
CA THR A 37 7.98 -13.61 9.04
C THR A 37 7.97 -12.61 7.89
N LEU A 38 8.95 -11.69 7.85
CA LEU A 38 9.13 -10.78 6.71
C LEU A 38 9.28 -11.53 5.39
N SER A 39 9.93 -12.69 5.38
CA SER A 39 10.03 -13.50 4.16
C SER A 39 8.67 -13.97 3.69
N ALA A 40 7.84 -14.51 4.59
CA ALA A 40 6.49 -14.96 4.23
C ALA A 40 5.61 -13.79 3.72
N LEU A 41 5.75 -12.60 4.30
CA LEU A 41 5.07 -11.40 3.82
C LEU A 41 5.60 -10.96 2.44
N ALA A 42 6.90 -11.08 2.19
CA ALA A 42 7.50 -10.72 0.90
C ALA A 42 7.11 -11.69 -0.24
N ASP A 43 6.81 -12.95 0.10
CA ASP A 43 6.38 -14.00 -0.82
C ASP A 43 4.85 -14.03 -1.05
N MET A 44 4.11 -13.17 -0.35
CA MET A 44 2.68 -12.97 -0.58
C MET A 44 2.43 -12.25 -1.90
N VAL A 45 1.38 -12.66 -2.62
CA VAL A 45 0.99 -11.96 -3.86
C VAL A 45 0.53 -10.53 -3.53
N ILE A 46 0.77 -9.60 -4.46
CA ILE A 46 0.50 -8.18 -4.24
C ILE A 46 -0.97 -7.92 -3.87
N GLY A 47 -1.93 -8.53 -4.56
CA GLY A 47 -3.34 -8.36 -4.24
C GLY A 47 -3.70 -8.76 -2.81
N GLN A 48 -3.15 -9.86 -2.30
CA GLN A 48 -3.36 -10.29 -0.91
C GLN A 48 -2.75 -9.29 0.08
N ARG A 49 -1.52 -8.84 -0.18
CA ARG A 49 -0.84 -7.84 0.63
C ARG A 49 -1.68 -6.57 0.72
N ASP A 50 -2.21 -6.11 -0.40
CA ASP A 50 -2.96 -4.86 -0.48
C ASP A 50 -4.33 -4.98 0.20
N GLN A 51 -5.00 -6.13 0.11
CA GLN A 51 -6.22 -6.42 0.90
C GLN A 51 -5.94 -6.45 2.43
N MET A 52 -4.77 -6.93 2.84
CA MET A 52 -4.35 -6.86 4.24
C MET A 52 -4.04 -5.43 4.67
N LEU A 53 -3.43 -4.61 3.80
CA LEU A 53 -3.20 -3.18 4.06
C LEU A 53 -4.51 -2.40 4.16
N LEU A 54 -5.49 -2.68 3.30
CA LEU A 54 -6.85 -2.11 3.43
C LEU A 54 -7.45 -2.47 4.80
N THR A 55 -7.38 -3.75 5.18
CA THR A 55 -7.87 -4.21 6.49
C THR A 55 -7.16 -3.52 7.65
N LEU A 56 -5.84 -3.34 7.56
CA LEU A 56 -5.04 -2.62 8.55
C LEU A 56 -5.48 -1.16 8.65
N ARG A 57 -5.56 -0.48 7.50
CA ARG A 57 -5.98 0.91 7.42
C ARG A 57 -7.33 1.11 8.10
N ALA A 58 -8.32 0.25 7.81
CA ALA A 58 -9.64 0.32 8.44
C ALA A 58 -9.60 0.22 9.97
N ARG A 59 -8.67 -0.59 10.52
CA ARG A 59 -8.49 -0.74 11.96
C ARG A 59 -7.85 0.49 12.62
N LEU A 60 -6.97 1.19 11.90
CA LEU A 60 -6.24 2.34 12.44
C LEU A 60 -7.02 3.65 12.31
N PHE A 61 -7.63 3.88 11.15
CA PHE A 61 -8.18 5.19 10.78
C PHE A 61 -9.68 5.13 10.41
N GLY A 62 -10.29 3.95 10.46
CA GLY A 62 -11.68 3.75 10.05
C GLY A 62 -11.85 3.47 8.57
N ARG A 63 -13.11 3.29 8.17
CA ARG A 63 -13.48 2.78 6.83
C ARG A 63 -13.48 3.83 5.74
N GLU A 64 -13.64 5.10 6.08
CA GLU A 64 -13.72 6.19 5.12
C GLU A 64 -12.33 6.60 4.64
N LEU A 65 -12.10 6.63 3.33
CA LEU A 65 -10.87 7.04 2.65
C LEU A 65 -11.05 8.48 2.12
N PRO A 66 -10.90 9.52 2.97
CA PRO A 66 -10.92 10.89 2.49
C PRO A 66 -9.69 11.17 1.65
N GLY A 67 -9.87 11.93 0.58
CA GLY A 67 -8.79 12.30 -0.31
C GLY A 67 -9.15 13.52 -1.14
N TYR A 68 -8.15 13.98 -1.88
CA TYR A 68 -8.35 14.99 -2.89
C TYR A 68 -7.46 14.70 -4.09
N VAL A 69 -7.91 15.16 -5.26
CA VAL A 69 -7.13 15.18 -6.50
C VAL A 69 -7.31 16.54 -7.16
N ASP A 70 -6.24 17.04 -7.79
CA ASP A 70 -6.31 18.28 -8.55
C ASP A 70 -6.55 17.95 -10.02
N CYS A 71 -7.52 18.60 -10.65
CA CYS A 71 -7.82 18.41 -12.07
C CYS A 71 -6.56 18.70 -12.90
N PRO A 72 -6.12 17.80 -13.79
CA PRO A 72 -4.91 18.00 -14.57
C PRO A 72 -5.02 19.20 -15.52
N GLU A 73 -6.23 19.55 -15.97
CA GLU A 73 -6.50 20.68 -16.87
C GLU A 73 -6.62 22.02 -16.12
N CYS A 74 -7.66 22.20 -15.30
CA CYS A 74 -7.98 23.51 -14.69
C CYS A 74 -7.41 23.70 -13.28
N LYS A 75 -6.74 22.69 -12.71
CA LYS A 75 -6.15 22.68 -11.36
C LYS A 75 -7.16 22.85 -10.22
N THR A 76 -8.46 22.79 -10.49
CA THR A 76 -9.48 22.73 -9.44
C THR A 76 -9.27 21.49 -8.58
N ARG A 77 -9.32 21.67 -7.25
CA ARG A 77 -9.27 20.58 -6.28
C ARG A 77 -10.63 19.91 -6.15
N LEU A 78 -10.68 18.60 -6.35
CA LEU A 78 -11.83 17.76 -6.06
C LEU A 78 -11.57 17.02 -4.76
N GLU A 79 -12.48 17.16 -3.80
CA GLU A 79 -12.46 16.39 -2.56
C GLU A 79 -13.44 15.21 -2.68
N PHE A 80 -13.07 14.08 -2.10
CA PHE A 80 -13.88 12.88 -2.12
C PHE A 80 -13.68 12.05 -0.86
N VAL A 81 -14.64 11.17 -0.61
CA VAL A 81 -14.54 10.12 0.42
C VAL A 81 -15.02 8.83 -0.20
N PHE A 82 -14.17 7.80 -0.18
CA PHE A 82 -14.58 6.45 -0.57
C PHE A 82 -14.78 5.57 0.67
N ASP A 83 -15.69 4.60 0.62
CA ASP A 83 -15.73 3.53 1.62
C ASP A 83 -14.73 2.44 1.22
N ILE A 84 -13.93 1.98 2.18
CA ILE A 84 -12.90 0.96 1.94
C ILE A 84 -13.46 -0.36 1.38
N ASP A 85 -14.71 -0.70 1.68
CA ASP A 85 -15.34 -1.91 1.15
C ASP A 85 -15.52 -1.85 -0.38
N ALA A 86 -15.50 -0.65 -1.00
CA ALA A 86 -15.49 -0.50 -2.46
C ALA A 86 -14.19 -1.04 -3.12
N PHE A 87 -13.13 -1.23 -2.33
CA PHE A 87 -11.83 -1.74 -2.79
C PHE A 87 -11.59 -3.18 -2.36
N ARG A 88 -12.52 -3.80 -1.62
CA ARG A 88 -12.36 -5.16 -1.15
C ARG A 88 -12.67 -6.15 -2.25
N SER A 89 -11.81 -7.12 -2.39
CA SER A 89 -11.92 -8.16 -3.40
C SER A 89 -11.42 -9.49 -2.85
N GLU A 90 -12.02 -10.58 -3.32
CA GLU A 90 -11.53 -11.92 -3.07
C GLU A 90 -10.35 -12.22 -3.99
N ILE A 91 -9.18 -12.48 -3.41
CA ILE A 91 -7.97 -12.74 -4.20
C ILE A 91 -7.83 -14.22 -4.48
N GLN A 92 -7.89 -14.59 -5.76
CA GLN A 92 -7.60 -15.95 -6.22
C GLN A 92 -6.11 -16.11 -6.49
N CYS A 93 -5.38 -16.70 -5.56
CA CYS A 93 -3.92 -16.88 -5.66
C CYS A 93 -3.56 -18.18 -6.37
N VAL A 94 -4.11 -18.37 -7.57
CA VAL A 94 -3.89 -19.58 -8.35
C VAL A 94 -3.17 -19.19 -9.64
N PRO A 95 -2.05 -19.86 -9.99
CA PRO A 95 -1.41 -19.66 -11.27
C PRO A 95 -2.36 -20.00 -12.42
N ILE A 96 -2.25 -19.25 -13.51
CA ILE A 96 -3.01 -19.48 -14.74
C ILE A 96 -2.14 -19.99 -15.86
N ASP A 97 -2.79 -20.66 -16.80
CA ASP A 97 -2.13 -21.26 -17.95
C ASP A 97 -2.57 -20.50 -19.22
N VAL A 98 -1.61 -19.90 -19.93
CA VAL A 98 -1.82 -19.16 -21.18
C VAL A 98 -0.86 -19.70 -22.23
N ASP A 99 -1.38 -20.32 -23.29
CA ASP A 99 -0.58 -20.84 -24.41
C ASP A 99 0.58 -21.79 -24.00
N GLY A 100 0.42 -22.52 -22.88
CA GLY A 100 1.46 -23.44 -22.36
C GLY A 100 2.44 -22.80 -21.38
N ILE A 101 2.28 -21.51 -21.08
CA ILE A 101 3.02 -20.78 -20.05
C ILE A 101 2.14 -20.70 -18.80
N ARG A 102 2.69 -21.16 -17.67
CA ARG A 102 2.13 -20.95 -16.34
C ARG A 102 2.56 -19.61 -15.79
N ILE A 103 1.61 -18.77 -15.44
CA ILE A 103 1.78 -17.42 -14.92
C ILE A 103 1.26 -17.39 -13.49
N ARG A 104 2.08 -16.93 -12.54
CA ARG A 104 1.64 -16.62 -11.17
C ARG A 104 1.55 -15.11 -10.97
N GLN A 105 0.73 -14.66 -10.03
CA GLN A 105 0.73 -13.24 -9.66
C GLN A 105 2.10 -12.80 -9.07
N PRO A 106 2.49 -11.53 -9.30
CA PRO A 106 3.68 -10.96 -8.67
C PRO A 106 3.59 -10.94 -7.15
N THR A 107 4.75 -11.01 -6.50
CA THR A 107 4.95 -10.82 -5.06
C THR A 107 5.78 -9.55 -4.80
N SER A 108 5.90 -9.14 -3.54
CA SER A 108 6.80 -8.02 -3.19
C SER A 108 8.26 -8.33 -3.52
N ARG A 109 8.67 -9.62 -3.45
CA ARG A 109 10.00 -10.05 -3.87
C ARG A 109 10.25 -9.85 -5.37
N ASP A 110 9.22 -10.06 -6.19
CA ASP A 110 9.34 -9.87 -7.64
C ASP A 110 9.45 -8.38 -7.98
N LEU A 111 8.63 -7.53 -7.36
CA LEU A 111 8.75 -6.07 -7.53
C LEU A 111 10.12 -5.55 -7.07
N ALA A 112 10.63 -6.05 -5.94
CA ALA A 112 11.96 -5.67 -5.45
C ALA A 112 13.09 -6.06 -6.42
N SER A 113 12.91 -7.13 -7.20
CA SER A 113 13.94 -7.57 -8.16
C SER A 113 14.08 -6.65 -9.38
N VAL A 114 13.04 -5.87 -9.71
CA VAL A 114 13.01 -4.99 -10.89
C VAL A 114 13.09 -3.50 -10.53
N ILE A 115 13.14 -3.18 -9.23
CA ILE A 115 13.06 -1.80 -8.69
C ILE A 115 14.12 -0.83 -9.21
N ASN A 116 15.31 -1.34 -9.54
CA ASN A 116 16.45 -0.54 -10.01
C ASN A 116 16.51 -0.45 -11.54
N ILE A 117 15.53 -1.01 -12.25
CA ILE A 117 15.44 -0.95 -13.71
C ILE A 117 14.69 0.33 -14.07
N ALA A 118 15.41 1.32 -14.61
CA ALA A 118 14.86 2.65 -14.86
C ALA A 118 13.86 2.68 -16.04
N GLU A 119 13.99 1.74 -16.97
CA GLU A 119 13.15 1.65 -18.17
C GLU A 119 11.91 0.78 -17.88
N PRO A 120 10.68 1.34 -17.91
CA PRO A 120 9.47 0.64 -17.49
C PRO A 120 9.19 -0.63 -18.28
N ASP A 121 9.32 -0.59 -19.61
CA ASP A 121 9.06 -1.76 -20.47
C ASP A 121 10.04 -2.90 -20.17
N ARG A 122 11.29 -2.55 -19.86
CA ARG A 122 12.31 -3.52 -19.45
C ARG A 122 12.02 -4.08 -18.05
N ALA A 123 11.57 -3.25 -17.12
CA ALA A 123 11.17 -3.70 -15.78
C ALA A 123 9.98 -4.65 -15.84
N ALA A 124 8.95 -4.31 -16.64
CA ALA A 124 7.77 -5.14 -16.89
C ALA A 124 8.17 -6.48 -17.54
N TYR A 125 9.06 -6.46 -18.53
CA TYR A 125 9.60 -7.67 -19.14
C TYR A 125 10.24 -8.62 -18.11
N HIS A 126 11.18 -8.10 -17.31
CA HIS A 126 11.85 -8.89 -16.29
C HIS A 126 10.89 -9.39 -15.21
N LEU A 127 9.88 -8.59 -14.85
CA LEU A 127 8.85 -9.01 -13.91
C LEU A 127 8.03 -10.17 -14.49
N ALA A 128 7.59 -10.06 -15.74
CA ALA A 128 6.84 -11.11 -16.43
C ALA A 128 7.66 -12.41 -16.52
N GLN A 129 8.95 -12.34 -16.90
CA GLN A 129 9.82 -13.52 -16.93
C GLN A 129 9.91 -14.24 -15.59
N ARG A 130 9.94 -13.50 -14.47
CA ARG A 130 10.00 -14.09 -13.12
C ARG A 130 8.69 -14.70 -12.65
N CYS A 131 7.59 -14.19 -13.16
CA CYS A 131 6.24 -14.65 -12.85
C CYS A 131 5.78 -15.79 -13.78
N CYS A 132 6.55 -16.10 -14.82
CA CYS A 132 6.21 -17.13 -15.82
C CYS A 132 7.11 -18.35 -15.71
N SER A 133 6.56 -19.51 -16.05
CA SER A 133 7.27 -20.80 -16.17
C SER A 133 6.60 -21.66 -17.23
N LEU A 134 7.34 -22.58 -17.86
CA LEU A 134 6.71 -23.55 -18.77
C LEU A 134 5.91 -24.57 -17.97
N ILE A 135 4.76 -25.00 -18.50
CA ILE A 135 4.02 -26.12 -17.92
C ILE A 135 4.83 -27.39 -18.17
N GLU A 136 5.25 -28.07 -17.10
CA GLU A 136 5.97 -29.33 -17.19
C GLU A 136 5.21 -30.34 -18.05
N LYS A 137 5.79 -30.68 -19.20
CA LYS A 137 5.37 -31.84 -19.99
C LYS A 137 6.43 -32.91 -19.76
N GLN A 138 6.04 -34.01 -19.10
CA GLN A 138 6.86 -35.21 -18.95
C GLN A 138 8.11 -35.09 -18.03
N GLY A 139 8.07 -34.20 -17.02
CA GLY A 139 9.08 -34.15 -15.96
C GLY A 139 10.42 -33.51 -16.34
N MET A 140 10.51 -32.85 -17.49
CA MET A 140 11.60 -31.91 -17.80
C MET A 140 11.11 -30.48 -17.59
N VAL A 141 11.87 -29.71 -16.81
CA VAL A 141 11.70 -28.27 -16.65
C VAL A 141 12.57 -27.60 -17.69
N ASP A 142 11.99 -27.26 -18.83
CA ASP A 142 12.66 -26.41 -19.81
C ASP A 142 12.71 -24.96 -19.29
N GLU A 143 13.81 -24.26 -19.58
CA GLU A 143 13.92 -22.83 -19.29
C GLU A 143 12.92 -22.05 -20.15
N LEU A 144 12.21 -21.09 -19.55
CA LEU A 144 11.25 -20.27 -20.27
C LEU A 144 11.99 -19.46 -21.35
N PRO A 145 11.63 -19.57 -22.64
CA PRO A 145 12.25 -18.75 -23.68
C PRO A 145 11.97 -17.26 -23.48
N ALA A 146 12.71 -16.43 -24.19
CA ALA A 146 12.46 -14.99 -24.21
C ALA A 146 11.01 -14.71 -24.67
N LEU A 147 10.25 -14.02 -23.82
CA LEU A 147 8.87 -13.64 -24.14
C LEU A 147 8.85 -12.64 -25.30
N SER A 148 8.01 -12.88 -26.29
CA SER A 148 7.71 -11.91 -27.33
C SER A 148 6.82 -10.78 -26.81
N ALA A 149 6.77 -9.66 -27.52
CA ALA A 149 5.89 -8.55 -27.18
C ALA A 149 4.39 -8.97 -27.15
N THR A 150 4.00 -9.90 -28.03
CA THR A 150 2.62 -10.43 -28.05
C THR A 150 2.33 -11.31 -26.83
N GLU A 151 3.28 -12.11 -26.39
CA GLU A 151 3.12 -12.93 -25.17
C GLU A 151 3.06 -12.04 -23.92
N LEU A 152 3.90 -11.01 -23.82
CA LEU A 152 3.85 -10.05 -22.72
C LEU A 152 2.48 -9.38 -22.61
N ALA A 153 1.96 -8.86 -23.73
CA ALA A 153 0.65 -8.21 -23.75
C ALA A 153 -0.48 -9.17 -23.34
N LYS A 154 -0.40 -10.46 -23.71
CA LYS A 154 -1.34 -11.49 -23.26
C LYS A 154 -1.23 -11.75 -21.76
N ILE A 155 0.00 -11.89 -21.25
CA ILE A 155 0.27 -12.11 -19.82
C ILE A 155 -0.30 -10.95 -19.00
N GLU A 156 -0.06 -9.72 -19.42
CA GLU A 156 -0.57 -8.51 -18.77
C GLU A 156 -2.10 -8.50 -18.74
N ALA A 157 -2.75 -8.74 -19.88
CA ALA A 157 -4.21 -8.81 -19.95
C ALA A 157 -4.77 -9.92 -19.03
N SER A 158 -4.17 -11.11 -19.03
CA SER A 158 -4.62 -12.21 -18.17
C SER A 158 -4.39 -11.95 -16.68
N LEU A 159 -3.32 -11.26 -16.30
CA LEU A 159 -3.10 -10.85 -14.91
C LEU A 159 -4.12 -9.79 -14.47
N ALA A 160 -4.43 -8.82 -15.33
CA ALA A 160 -5.44 -7.80 -15.06
C ALA A 160 -6.84 -8.38 -14.84
N GLU A 161 -7.20 -9.48 -15.52
CA GLU A 161 -8.49 -10.16 -15.34
C GLU A 161 -8.63 -10.85 -13.97
N ILE A 162 -7.54 -11.29 -13.36
CA ILE A 162 -7.55 -12.16 -12.18
C ILE A 162 -7.23 -11.40 -10.92
N ASP A 163 -6.41 -10.36 -11.03
CA ASP A 163 -5.98 -9.54 -9.91
C ASP A 163 -6.56 -8.13 -10.00
N ALA A 164 -7.89 -8.05 -10.14
CA ALA A 164 -8.65 -6.80 -10.11
C ALA A 164 -8.44 -5.96 -8.83
N ALA A 165 -7.81 -6.56 -7.81
CA ALA A 165 -7.51 -5.92 -6.54
C ALA A 165 -6.16 -5.20 -6.49
N THR A 166 -5.25 -5.50 -7.42
CA THR A 166 -3.89 -4.93 -7.45
C THR A 166 -3.80 -3.66 -8.29
N ASP A 167 -4.60 -3.55 -9.35
CA ASP A 167 -4.60 -2.37 -10.23
C ASP A 167 -5.91 -1.56 -10.09
N ILE A 168 -6.06 -0.92 -8.93
CA ILE A 168 -7.25 -0.12 -8.63
C ILE A 168 -7.16 1.21 -9.37
N VAL A 169 -8.06 1.44 -10.32
CA VAL A 169 -8.15 2.70 -11.08
C VAL A 169 -9.37 3.50 -10.66
N LEU A 170 -9.14 4.73 -10.19
CA LEU A 170 -10.16 5.70 -9.82
C LEU A 170 -10.53 6.57 -11.02
N ASN A 171 -11.82 6.74 -11.27
CA ASN A 171 -12.35 7.59 -12.32
C ASN A 171 -12.81 8.92 -11.74
N PHE A 172 -12.38 10.03 -12.33
CA PHE A 172 -12.75 11.38 -11.92
C PHE A 172 -13.29 12.17 -13.11
N ALA A 173 -14.22 13.09 -12.82
CA ALA A 173 -14.70 14.09 -13.75
C ALA A 173 -14.75 15.45 -13.05
N CYS A 174 -14.16 16.47 -13.66
CA CYS A 174 -14.12 17.81 -13.09
C CYS A 174 -15.47 18.50 -13.22
N ASP A 175 -16.01 18.97 -12.11
CA ASP A 175 -17.25 19.75 -12.03
C ASP A 175 -17.13 21.16 -12.67
N GLN A 176 -15.90 21.69 -12.79
CA GLN A 176 -15.65 23.01 -13.37
C GLN A 176 -15.44 22.99 -14.89
N CYS A 177 -14.65 22.05 -15.42
CA CYS A 177 -14.28 22.03 -16.84
C CYS A 177 -14.80 20.81 -17.61
N GLY A 178 -15.40 19.83 -16.93
CA GLY A 178 -15.90 18.60 -17.56
C GLY A 178 -14.82 17.59 -17.97
N HIS A 179 -13.53 17.89 -17.76
CA HIS A 179 -12.44 16.96 -18.07
C HIS A 179 -12.56 15.69 -17.22
N ALA A 180 -12.49 14.53 -17.87
CA ALA A 180 -12.50 13.22 -17.22
C ALA A 180 -11.12 12.57 -17.32
N TRP A 181 -10.67 11.98 -16.22
CA TRP A 181 -9.37 11.31 -16.15
C TRP A 181 -9.39 10.13 -15.17
N GLN A 182 -8.33 9.34 -15.22
CA GLN A 182 -8.12 8.19 -14.36
C GLN A 182 -6.86 8.36 -13.52
N THR A 183 -6.83 7.75 -12.34
CA THR A 183 -5.66 7.73 -11.46
C THR A 183 -5.59 6.40 -10.73
N ALA A 184 -4.41 5.79 -10.72
CA ALA A 184 -4.16 4.57 -9.94
C ALA A 184 -4.20 4.87 -8.44
N PHE A 185 -4.79 3.96 -7.67
CA PHE A 185 -4.83 4.01 -6.22
C PHE A 185 -3.88 2.98 -5.62
N ASP A 186 -2.85 3.47 -4.93
CA ASP A 186 -1.90 2.65 -4.19
C ASP A 186 -2.23 2.74 -2.68
N ILE A 187 -2.78 1.65 -2.13
CA ILE A 187 -3.11 1.59 -0.69
C ILE A 187 -1.88 1.69 0.21
N ASN A 188 -0.71 1.20 -0.24
CA ASN A 188 0.51 1.26 0.55
C ASN A 188 0.98 2.71 0.68
N ASP A 189 1.06 3.46 -0.43
CA ASP A 189 1.40 4.89 -0.38
C ASP A 189 0.35 5.70 0.38
N TYR A 190 -0.95 5.44 0.16
CA TYR A 190 -2.03 6.11 0.88
C TYR A 190 -1.92 5.91 2.40
N LEU A 191 -1.84 4.66 2.87
CA LEU A 191 -1.76 4.34 4.30
C LEU A 191 -0.47 4.90 4.91
N TRP A 192 0.65 4.83 4.20
CA TRP A 192 1.91 5.40 4.70
C TRP A 192 1.81 6.92 4.92
N ARG A 193 1.17 7.65 4.00
CA ARG A 193 0.93 9.10 4.16
C ARG A 193 0.04 9.41 5.36
N GLU A 194 -0.97 8.58 5.63
CA GLU A 194 -1.81 8.72 6.84
C GLU A 194 -0.98 8.52 8.12
N ILE A 195 -0.12 7.50 8.14
CA ILE A 195 0.77 7.21 9.26
C ILE A 195 1.75 8.36 9.49
N GLU A 196 2.39 8.86 8.44
CA GLU A 196 3.32 9.98 8.52
C GLU A 196 2.65 11.26 9.03
N LYS A 197 1.45 11.56 8.51
CA LYS A 197 0.65 12.70 8.97
C LYS A 197 0.32 12.56 10.46
N HIS A 198 -0.15 11.40 10.89
CA HIS A 198 -0.50 11.16 12.29
C HIS A 198 0.72 11.21 13.21
N ALA A 199 1.85 10.63 12.80
CA ALA A 199 3.10 10.67 13.54
C ALA A 199 3.61 12.10 13.72
N SER A 200 3.62 12.89 12.65
CA SER A 200 4.00 14.31 12.69
C SER A 200 3.09 15.13 13.61
N GLN A 201 1.77 14.92 13.52
CA GLN A 201 0.82 15.57 14.43
C GLN A 201 1.09 15.20 15.88
N LEU A 202 1.28 13.91 16.17
CA LEU A 202 1.54 13.42 17.51
C LEU A 202 2.86 13.95 18.09
N LEU A 203 3.93 14.01 17.30
CA LEU A 203 5.20 14.62 17.72
C LEU A 203 5.03 16.09 18.08
N ASN A 204 4.23 16.85 17.31
CA ASN A 204 3.91 18.25 17.64
C ASN A 204 3.09 18.36 18.93
N GLN A 205 2.15 17.43 19.17
CA GLN A 205 1.37 17.36 20.41
C GLN A 205 2.28 17.09 21.61
N ILE A 206 3.18 16.12 21.50
CA ILE A 206 4.16 15.77 22.53
C ILE A 206 5.08 16.96 22.81
N HIS A 207 5.63 17.58 21.78
CA HIS A 207 6.48 18.76 21.90
C HIS A 207 5.77 19.89 22.67
N THR A 208 4.54 20.20 22.28
CA THR A 208 3.74 21.27 22.90
C THR A 208 3.47 20.99 24.37
N LEU A 209 3.04 19.78 24.71
CA LEU A 209 2.72 19.40 26.10
C LEU A 209 3.96 19.30 26.98
N ALA A 210 5.04 18.70 26.47
CA ALA A 210 6.31 18.60 27.19
C ALA A 210 6.85 20.00 27.53
N ARG A 211 6.79 20.92 26.57
CA ARG A 211 7.24 22.31 26.78
C ARG A 211 6.36 23.07 27.78
N ALA A 212 5.05 22.85 27.77
CA ALA A 212 4.12 23.59 28.64
C ALA A 212 4.07 23.05 30.08
N TYR A 213 4.13 21.73 30.26
CA TYR A 213 3.90 21.08 31.54
C TYR A 213 5.14 20.38 32.14
N GLY A 214 6.23 20.26 31.37
CA GLY A 214 7.45 19.58 31.81
C GLY A 214 7.36 18.05 31.85
N TRP A 215 6.28 17.47 31.31
CA TRP A 215 6.08 16.02 31.23
C TRP A 215 7.01 15.39 30.19
N ASN A 216 7.43 14.16 30.43
CA ASN A 216 8.19 13.38 29.47
C ASN A 216 7.28 12.67 28.45
N GLU A 217 7.87 12.20 27.35
CA GLU A 217 7.13 11.54 26.27
C GLU A 217 6.31 10.33 26.73
N PRO A 218 6.85 9.38 27.54
CA PRO A 218 6.06 8.27 28.09
C PRO A 218 4.82 8.71 28.89
N GLU A 219 4.95 9.75 29.72
CA GLU A 219 3.81 10.30 30.48
C GLU A 219 2.73 10.87 29.55
N ILE A 220 3.14 11.57 28.49
CA ILE A 220 2.22 12.15 27.50
C ILE A 220 1.55 11.05 26.67
N LEU A 221 2.30 10.03 26.25
CA LEU A 221 1.78 8.89 25.49
C LEU A 221 0.88 7.97 26.32
N ALA A 222 0.99 8.01 27.66
CA ALA A 222 0.07 7.31 28.55
C ALA A 222 -1.29 8.02 28.70
N LEU A 223 -1.40 9.29 28.29
CA LEU A 223 -2.69 9.98 28.23
C LEU A 223 -3.53 9.42 27.09
N SER A 224 -4.84 9.31 27.31
CA SER A 224 -5.78 9.10 26.21
C SER A 224 -5.75 10.31 25.27
N GLU A 225 -6.09 10.08 24.00
CA GLU A 225 -6.17 11.15 22.99
C GLU A 225 -7.07 12.30 23.44
N VAL A 226 -8.25 11.99 24.01
CA VAL A 226 -9.18 12.99 24.54
C VAL A 226 -8.53 13.89 25.60
N ARG A 227 -7.79 13.30 26.54
CA ARG A 227 -7.08 14.07 27.58
C ARG A 227 -5.95 14.90 26.99
N ARG A 228 -5.18 14.31 26.07
CA ARG A 228 -4.08 14.98 25.39
C ARG A 228 -4.56 16.23 24.64
N LEU A 229 -5.65 16.11 23.86
CA LEU A 229 -6.27 17.24 23.16
C LEU A 229 -6.81 18.30 24.13
N ALA A 230 -7.47 17.90 25.21
CA ALA A 230 -7.97 18.85 26.21
C ALA A 230 -6.83 19.65 26.89
N TYR A 231 -5.66 19.04 27.12
CA TYR A 231 -4.51 19.79 27.63
C TYR A 231 -3.91 20.72 26.59
N LEU A 232 -3.87 20.32 25.32
CA LEU A 232 -3.39 21.17 24.23
C LEU A 232 -4.25 22.42 24.04
N GLU A 233 -5.57 22.28 24.11
CA GLU A 233 -6.51 23.42 24.09
C GLU A 233 -6.19 24.46 25.17
N ARG A 234 -5.72 24.04 26.35
CA ARG A 234 -5.31 24.94 27.44
C ARG A 234 -3.96 25.62 27.21
N VAL A 235 -3.10 25.03 26.37
CA VAL A 235 -1.82 25.64 25.98
C VAL A 235 -2.03 26.64 24.85
N TRP A 236 -2.97 26.36 23.94
CA TRP A 236 -3.30 27.23 22.80
C TRP A 236 -4.28 28.36 23.14
N GLY A 237 -4.98 28.26 24.28
CA GLY A 237 -5.93 29.26 24.78
C GLY A 237 -5.29 30.57 25.20
#